data_AF-A0A382VZR1-F1
#
_entry.id   AF-A0A382VZR1-F1
#
_cell.length_a   1.000
_cell.length_b   1.000
_cell.length_c   1.000
_cell.angle_alpha   90.00
_cell.angle_beta   90.00
_cell.angle_gamma   90.00
#
_symmetry.space_group_name_H-M   'P 1'
#
loop_
_entity.id
_entity.type
_entity.pdbx_description
1 polymer ?
#
loop_
_entity_poly.entity_id
_entity_poly.type
_entity_poly.pdbx_seq_one_letter_code
_entity_poly.pdbx_strand_id
1 'polypeptide(L)'
;ELSRLMLALKSNLNKQDTIPVMVFDEVDTGIGGKIAEVVGSKLKKIAAEKQVFCITHLPQIAGKAISHFVVFKTVKEKRTYSSIRELSEQERVEEIARMSGGKKITEATLSHAKEMIQP
;
A
#
# COMPACT_ATOMS: atom_id res chain seq x y z
N GLU A 1 15.40 -4.00 3.75
CA GLU A 1 15.60 -4.73 5.04
C GLU A 1 15.41 -3.86 6.28
N LEU A 2 16.10 -2.72 6.40
CA LEU A 2 16.01 -1.84 7.59
C LEU A 2 14.58 -1.36 7.89
N SER A 3 13.78 -1.05 6.87
CA SER A 3 12.37 -0.66 7.01
C SER A 3 11.52 -1.75 7.69
N ARG A 4 11.80 -3.04 7.44
CA ARG A 4 11.10 -4.14 8.09
C ARG A 4 11.52 -4.34 9.54
N LEU A 5 12.81 -4.16 9.86
CA LEU A 5 13.26 -4.17 11.25
C LEU A 5 12.60 -3.03 12.04
N MET A 6 12.59 -1.82 11.47
CA MET A 6 11.89 -0.68 12.06
C MET A 6 10.39 -0.95 12.22
N LEU A 7 9.73 -1.53 11.22
CA LEU A 7 8.32 -1.91 11.33
C LEU A 7 8.09 -2.90 12.47
N ALA A 8 8.96 -3.90 12.64
CA ALA A 8 8.86 -4.86 13.74
C ALA A 8 9.00 -4.19 15.10
N LEU A 9 9.98 -3.29 15.26
CA LEU A 9 10.17 -2.52 16.50
C LEU A 9 8.96 -1.61 16.78
N LYS A 10 8.53 -0.82 15.80
CA LYS A 10 7.42 0.13 15.92
C LYS A 10 6.08 -0.58 16.17
N SER A 11 5.86 -1.74 15.56
CA SER A 11 4.66 -2.56 15.80
C SER A 11 4.59 -3.10 17.23
N ASN A 12 5.72 -3.32 17.90
CA ASN A 12 5.76 -3.83 19.28
C ASN A 12 5.83 -2.71 20.32
N LEU A 13 6.52 -1.61 20.00
CA LEU A 13 6.72 -0.46 20.89
C LEU A 13 5.68 0.65 20.67
N ASN A 14 4.61 0.40 19.90
CA ASN A 14 3.72 1.44 19.37
C ASN A 14 3.18 2.39 20.45
N LYS A 15 2.82 1.85 21.63
CA LYS A 15 2.24 2.60 22.76
C LYS A 15 3.22 3.53 23.46
N GLN A 16 4.52 3.23 23.42
CA GLN A 16 5.57 4.03 24.07
C GLN A 16 6.20 5.04 23.11
N ASP A 17 6.00 4.81 21.82
CA ASP A 17 6.56 5.64 20.78
C ASP A 17 5.67 6.84 20.49
N THR A 18 6.19 8.04 20.76
CA THR A 18 5.48 9.32 20.67
C THR A 18 5.42 9.90 19.27
N ILE A 19 6.05 9.26 18.28
CA ILE A 19 6.08 9.76 16.90
C ILE A 19 4.68 9.60 16.26
N PRO A 20 4.00 10.69 15.87
CA PRO A 20 2.61 10.64 15.40
C PRO A 20 2.47 10.26 13.91
N VAL A 21 3.53 10.48 13.12
CA VAL A 21 3.53 10.26 11.66
C VAL A 21 4.75 9.43 11.27
N MET A 22 4.54 8.39 10.47
CA MET A 22 5.61 7.51 9.98
C MET A 22 5.52 7.39 8.45
N VAL A 23 6.69 7.30 7.81
CA VAL A 23 6.81 7.03 6.38
C VAL A 23 7.65 5.77 6.21
N PHE A 24 7.08 4.76 5.55
CA PHE A 24 7.76 3.53 5.16
C PHE A 24 7.93 3.51 3.65
N ASP A 25 9.20 3.45 3.23
CA ASP A 25 9.58 3.19 1.85
C ASP A 25 10.32 1.84 1.78
N GLU A 26 10.18 1.14 0.66
CA GLU A 26 10.83 -0.15 0.39
C GLU A 26 10.59 -1.25 1.45
N VAL A 27 9.44 -1.19 2.13
CA VAL A 27 9.01 -2.21 3.10
C VAL A 27 8.68 -3.55 2.39
N ASP A 28 8.40 -3.47 1.10
CA ASP A 28 8.04 -4.55 0.18
C ASP A 28 9.23 -5.16 -0.60
N THR A 29 10.45 -4.62 -0.45
CA THR A 29 11.62 -5.12 -1.18
C THR A 29 11.94 -6.59 -0.83
N GLY A 30 12.00 -7.44 -1.86
CA GLY A 30 12.37 -8.85 -1.73
C GLY A 30 11.33 -9.74 -1.05
N ILE A 31 10.07 -9.31 -0.95
CA ILE A 31 8.98 -10.12 -0.42
C ILE A 31 7.79 -10.21 -1.38
N GLY A 32 6.92 -11.18 -1.14
CA GLY A 32 5.68 -11.38 -1.88
C GLY A 32 4.74 -12.34 -1.15
N GLY A 33 3.53 -12.51 -1.69
CA GLY A 33 2.51 -13.42 -1.16
C GLY A 33 2.21 -13.20 0.33
N LYS A 34 2.19 -14.28 1.11
CA LYS A 34 1.83 -14.27 2.54
C LYS A 34 2.69 -13.33 3.39
N ILE A 35 3.97 -13.14 3.05
CA ILE A 35 4.83 -12.23 3.81
C ILE A 35 4.39 -10.78 3.63
N ALA A 36 4.01 -10.40 2.40
CA ALA A 36 3.50 -9.06 2.11
C ALA A 36 2.16 -8.80 2.84
N GLU A 37 1.29 -9.81 2.97
CA GLU A 37 0.04 -9.71 3.74
C GLU A 37 0.29 -9.46 5.23
N VAL A 38 1.25 -10.17 5.84
CA VAL A 38 1.64 -9.97 7.24
C VAL A 38 2.17 -8.56 7.45
N VAL A 39 2.98 -8.06 6.52
CA VAL A 39 3.55 -6.71 6.55
C VAL A 39 2.45 -5.65 6.43
N GLY A 40 1.54 -5.79 5.47
CA GLY A 40 0.36 -4.91 5.32
C GLY A 40 -0.51 -4.90 6.57
N SER A 41 -0.71 -6.05 7.21
CA SER A 41 -1.46 -6.16 8.47
C SER A 41 -0.78 -5.45 9.64
N LYS A 42 0.56 -5.52 9.73
CA LYS A 42 1.33 -4.79 10.75
C LYS A 42 1.25 -3.27 10.54
N LEU A 43 1.35 -2.82 9.29
CA LEU A 43 1.19 -1.40 8.94
C LEU A 43 -0.21 -0.90 9.32
N LYS A 44 -1.27 -1.66 8.98
CA LYS A 44 -2.65 -1.33 9.36
C LYS A 44 -2.84 -1.27 10.88
N LYS A 45 -2.19 -2.16 11.64
CA LYS A 45 -2.22 -2.13 13.11
C LYS A 45 -1.61 -0.86 13.69
N ILE A 46 -0.47 -0.41 13.15
CA ILE A 46 0.15 0.87 13.58
C ILE A 46 -0.75 2.04 13.17
N ALA A 47 -1.33 1.97 11.97
CA ALA A 47 -2.21 3.00 11.43
C ALA A 47 -3.51 3.22 12.23
N ALA A 48 -3.88 2.29 13.12
CA ALA A 48 -5.01 2.46 14.03
C ALA A 48 -4.76 3.53 15.11
N GLU A 49 -3.50 3.83 15.43
CA GLU A 49 -3.12 4.78 16.47
C GLU A 49 -2.30 5.97 15.92
N LYS A 50 -1.76 5.86 14.70
CA LYS A 50 -0.81 6.81 14.10
C LYS A 50 -1.05 7.01 12.62
N GLN A 51 -0.55 8.09 12.03
CA GLN A 51 -0.57 8.27 10.59
C GLN A 51 0.60 7.53 9.94
N VAL A 52 0.32 6.66 8.98
CA VAL A 52 1.33 5.86 8.28
C VAL A 52 1.23 6.09 6.78
N PHE A 53 2.30 6.58 6.17
CA PHE A 53 2.49 6.58 4.72
C PHE A 53 3.33 5.37 4.33
N CYS A 54 2.88 4.62 3.33
CA CYS A 54 3.60 3.47 2.79
C CYS A 54 3.68 3.63 1.27
N ILE A 55 4.90 3.60 0.72
CA ILE A 55 5.13 3.50 -0.72
C ILE A 55 5.30 2.01 -1.03
N THR A 56 4.51 1.47 -1.95
CA THR A 56 4.51 0.03 -2.26
C THR A 56 4.06 -0.23 -3.69
N HIS A 57 4.58 -1.29 -4.27
CA HIS A 57 4.09 -1.85 -5.53
C HIS A 57 3.32 -3.17 -5.34
N LEU A 58 3.22 -3.67 -4.10
CA LEU A 58 2.55 -4.93 -3.80
C LEU A 58 1.07 -4.73 -3.47
N PRO A 59 0.14 -5.39 -4.19
CA PRO A 59 -1.29 -5.26 -3.95
C PRO A 59 -1.69 -5.74 -2.55
N GLN A 60 -0.95 -6.68 -1.95
CA GLN A 60 -1.19 -7.19 -0.59
C GLN A 60 -1.03 -6.12 0.48
N ILE A 61 -0.12 -5.16 0.26
CA ILE A 61 0.11 -4.06 1.20
C ILE A 61 -0.84 -2.91 0.90
N ALA A 62 -0.95 -2.51 -0.38
CA ALA A 62 -1.86 -1.45 -0.81
C ALA A 62 -3.32 -1.74 -0.47
N GLY A 63 -3.74 -3.01 -0.61
CA GLY A 63 -5.08 -3.47 -0.27
C GLY A 63 -5.45 -3.24 1.20
N LYS A 64 -4.49 -3.20 2.13
CA LYS A 64 -4.73 -3.00 3.57
C LYS A 64 -4.73 -1.53 4.01
N ALA A 65 -4.48 -0.58 3.11
CA ALA A 65 -4.50 0.84 3.41
C ALA A 65 -5.90 1.35 3.80
N ILE A 66 -5.98 2.50 4.47
CA ILE A 66 -7.28 3.16 4.73
C ILE A 66 -7.63 4.01 3.51
N SER A 67 -6.75 4.94 3.14
CA SER A 67 -6.78 5.68 1.88
C SER A 67 -5.73 5.14 0.92
N HIS A 68 -6.06 5.09 -0.38
CA HIS A 68 -5.15 4.64 -1.43
C HIS A 68 -4.92 5.76 -2.45
N PHE A 69 -3.66 6.14 -2.64
CA PHE A 69 -3.25 7.15 -3.60
C PHE A 69 -2.44 6.51 -4.73
N VAL A 70 -2.72 6.92 -5.96
CA VAL A 70 -1.94 6.50 -7.13
C VAL A 70 -1.00 7.62 -7.56
N VAL A 71 0.25 7.26 -7.83
CA VAL A 71 1.24 8.16 -8.45
C VAL A 71 1.29 7.84 -9.94
N PHE A 72 1.09 8.85 -10.77
CA PHE A 72 1.04 8.72 -12.23
C PHE A 72 1.82 9.85 -12.91
N LYS A 73 2.19 9.62 -14.17
CA LYS A 73 2.91 10.61 -14.99
C LYS A 73 1.96 11.23 -16.01
N THR A 74 2.02 12.55 -16.16
CA THR A 74 1.33 13.29 -17.22
C THR A 74 2.36 14.01 -18.08
N VAL A 75 2.08 14.16 -19.37
CA VAL A 75 2.96 14.90 -20.29
C VAL A 75 2.24 16.17 -20.72
N LYS A 76 2.81 17.33 -20.42
CA LYS A 76 2.33 18.64 -20.86
C LYS A 76 3.48 19.39 -21.52
N GLU A 77 3.25 19.95 -22.71
CA GLU A 77 4.25 20.74 -23.44
C GLU A 77 5.62 20.03 -23.58
N LYS A 78 5.59 18.73 -23.93
CA LYS A 78 6.78 17.85 -24.04
C LYS A 78 7.57 17.65 -22.72
N ARG A 79 7.03 18.04 -21.57
CA ARG A 79 7.60 17.79 -20.25
C ARG A 79 6.76 16.79 -19.46
N THR A 80 7.44 15.83 -18.82
CA THR A 80 6.80 14.84 -17.95
C THR A 80 6.69 15.38 -16.53
N TYR A 81 5.50 15.30 -15.96
CA TYR A 81 5.19 15.68 -14.58
C TYR A 81 4.73 14.43 -13.82
N SER A 82 5.16 14.29 -12.57
CA SER A 82 4.60 13.32 -11.64
C SER A 82 3.43 13.95 -10.90
N SER A 83 2.32 13.24 -10.81
CA SER A 83 1.09 13.67 -10.15
C SER A 83 0.61 12.56 -9.22
N ILE A 84 -0.12 12.94 -8.18
CA ILE A 84 -0.71 12.01 -7.21
C ILE A 84 -2.18 12.39 -7.02
N ARG A 85 -3.05 11.39 -6.85
CA ARG A 85 -4.45 11.59 -6.49
C ARG A 85 -4.96 10.44 -5.65
N GLU A 86 -5.96 10.71 -4.82
CA GLU A 86 -6.68 9.66 -4.11
C GLU A 86 -7.56 8.87 -5.09
N LEU A 87 -7.71 7.58 -4.81
CA LEU A 87 -8.60 6.68 -5.52
C LEU A 87 -9.93 6.57 -4.78
N SER A 88 -11.04 6.62 -5.53
CA SER A 88 -12.33 6.18 -5.00
C SER A 88 -12.32 4.68 -4.70
N GLU A 89 -13.30 4.19 -3.94
CA GLU A 89 -13.44 2.76 -3.61
C GLU A 89 -13.44 1.86 -4.87
N GLN A 90 -14.13 2.31 -5.93
CA GLN A 90 -14.19 1.56 -7.20
C GLN A 90 -12.82 1.55 -7.90
N GLU A 91 -12.18 2.71 -8.03
CA GLU A 91 -10.85 2.81 -8.64
C GLU A 91 -9.79 2.06 -7.84
N ARG A 92 -9.97 1.97 -6.51
CA ARG A 92 -9.10 1.21 -5.62
C ARG A 92 -9.17 -0.29 -5.95
N VAL A 93 -10.35 -0.85 -6.17
CA VAL A 93 -10.51 -2.25 -6.60
C VAL A 93 -9.82 -2.48 -7.95
N GLU A 94 -10.02 -1.57 -8.90
CA GLU A 94 -9.40 -1.65 -10.23
C GLU A 94 -7.88 -1.56 -10.17
N GLU A 95 -7.34 -0.68 -9.34
CA GLU A 95 -5.90 -0.52 -9.17
C GLU A 95 -5.27 -1.74 -8.51
N ILE A 96 -5.88 -2.30 -7.47
CA ILE A 96 -5.40 -3.55 -6.87
C ILE A 96 -5.48 -4.71 -7.87
N ALA A 97 -6.54 -4.79 -8.69
CA ALA A 97 -6.63 -5.80 -9.75
C ALA A 97 -5.53 -5.61 -10.80
N ARG A 98 -5.23 -4.37 -11.19
CA ARG A 98 -4.12 -4.02 -12.10
C ARG A 98 -2.76 -4.39 -11.51
N MET A 99 -2.55 -4.12 -10.23
CA MET A 99 -1.31 -4.49 -9.52
C MET A 99 -1.12 -6.01 -9.43
N SER A 100 -2.21 -6.78 -9.29
CA SER A 100 -2.18 -8.24 -9.19
C SER A 100 -2.10 -8.95 -10.55
N GLY A 101 -2.84 -8.50 -11.57
CA GLY A 101 -2.98 -9.16 -12.87
C GLY A 101 -2.23 -8.48 -14.03
N GLY A 102 -1.59 -7.34 -13.78
CA GLY A 102 -0.93 -6.54 -14.80
C GLY A 102 -1.91 -5.73 -15.65
N LYS A 103 -1.61 -5.56 -16.95
CA LYS A 103 -2.37 -4.64 -17.83
C LYS A 103 -3.79 -5.13 -18.17
N LYS A 104 -4.06 -6.44 -18.07
CA LYS A 104 -5.37 -7.00 -18.42
C LYS A 104 -6.15 -7.31 -17.14
N ILE A 105 -7.12 -6.44 -16.85
CA ILE A 105 -8.08 -6.67 -15.77
C ILE A 105 -9.13 -7.68 -16.27
N THR A 106 -9.34 -8.74 -15.50
CA THR A 106 -10.38 -9.76 -15.70
C THR A 106 -11.33 -9.79 -14.50
N GLU A 107 -12.50 -10.41 -14.66
CA GLU A 107 -13.43 -10.63 -13.55
C GLU A 107 -12.78 -11.37 -12.38
N ALA A 108 -11.92 -12.36 -12.66
CA ALA A 108 -11.18 -13.07 -11.62
C ALA A 108 -10.23 -12.15 -10.84
N THR A 109 -9.50 -11.26 -11.53
CA THR A 109 -8.61 -10.31 -10.85
C THR A 109 -9.38 -9.25 -10.05
N LEU A 110 -10.57 -8.85 -10.51
CA LEU A 110 -11.44 -7.94 -9.76
C LEU A 110 -12.03 -8.62 -8.52
N SER A 111 -12.45 -9.88 -8.63
CA SER A 111 -12.93 -10.66 -7.48
C SER A 111 -11.84 -10.77 -6.43
N HIS A 112 -10.63 -11.16 -6.84
CA HIS A 112 -9.50 -11.27 -5.93
C HIS A 112 -9.14 -9.93 -5.28
N ALA A 113 -9.15 -8.83 -6.04
CA ALA A 113 -8.88 -7.49 -5.51
C ALA A 113 -9.90 -7.08 -4.43
N LYS A 114 -11.18 -7.40 -4.63
CA LYS A 114 -12.23 -7.15 -3.61
C LYS A 114 -11.95 -7.93 -2.33
N GLU A 115 -11.58 -9.21 -2.43
CA GLU A 115 -11.21 -10.02 -1.27
C GLU A 115 -10.00 -9.44 -0.51
N MET A 116 -9.02 -8.88 -1.22
CA MET A 116 -7.84 -8.28 -0.59
C MET A 116 -8.15 -7.00 0.20
N ILE A 117 -9.06 -6.17 -0.33
CA ILE A 117 -9.48 -4.90 0.28
C ILE A 117 -10.42 -5.15 1.47
N GLN A 118 -11.21 -6.22 1.41
CA GLN A 118 -12.10 -6.58 2.50
C GLN A 118 -11.31 -6.87 3.81
N PRO A 119 -11.89 -6.54 4.98
CA PRO A 119 -11.23 -6.67 6.28
C PRO A 119 -10.71 -8.06 6.60
#